data_AF-A0A662S5U1-F1
#
_entry.id   AF-A0A662S5U1-F1
#
_cell.length_a   1.000
_cell.length_b   1.000
_cell.length_c   1.000
_cell.angle_alpha   90.00
_cell.angle_beta   90.00
_cell.angle_gamma   90.00
#
_symmetry.space_group_name_H-M   'P 1'
#
loop_
_entity.id
_entity.type
_entity.pdbx_description
1 polymer ?
#
loop_
_entity_poly.entity_id
_entity_poly.type
_entity_poly.pdbx_seq_one_letter_code
_entity_poly.pdbx_strand_id
1 'polypeptide(L)' 'MVRKLLVLGKEIQLSADLSPQDVQKNLISILRDVDPELAEEVEKSECRVKLEGEVIVVYRLGAVFG' A
#
# COMPACT_ATOMS: atom_id res chain seq x y z
N MET A 1 -2.81 15.01 2.32
CA MET A 1 -3.82 14.05 1.79
C MET A 1 -3.06 13.02 0.96
N VAL A 2 -3.60 11.82 0.74
CA VAL A 2 -2.90 10.76 0.00
C VAL A 2 -3.46 10.68 -1.42
N ARG A 3 -2.56 10.82 -2.40
CA ARG A 3 -2.90 10.83 -3.83
C ARG A 3 -2.36 9.63 -4.58
N LYS A 4 -1.33 8.99 -4.02
CA LYS A 4 -0.64 7.88 -4.67
C LYS A 4 -0.29 6.80 -3.66
N LEU A 5 -0.37 5.56 -4.11
CA LEU A 5 0.02 4.36 -3.42
C LEU A 5 1.17 3.72 -4.20
N LEU A 6 2.30 3.49 -3.56
CA LEU A 6 3.40 2.72 -4.12
C LEU A 6 3.43 1.38 -3.39
N VAL A 7 2.93 0.32 -4.00
CA VAL A 7 2.76 -0.98 -3.35
C VAL A 7 3.60 -2.03 -4.06
N LEU A 8 4.61 -2.55 -3.35
CA LEU A 8 5.57 -3.54 -3.87
C LEU A 8 6.24 -3.13 -5.20
N GLY A 9 6.46 -1.83 -5.38
CA GLY A 9 7.03 -1.26 -6.61
C GLY A 9 6.00 -0.94 -7.70
N LYS A 10 4.72 -1.27 -7.53
CA LYS A 10 3.64 -0.80 -8.41
C LYS A 10 3.09 0.53 -7.94
N GLU A 11 2.91 1.46 -8.88
CA GLU A 11 2.26 2.74 -8.64
C GLU A 11 0.76 2.64 -8.89
N ILE A 12 -0.04 2.97 -7.88
CA ILE A 12 -1.49 3.02 -7.92
C ILE A 12 -1.90 4.47 -7.65
N GLN A 13 -2.61 5.06 -8.62
CA GLN A 13 -3.20 6.39 -8.46
C GLN A 13 -4.54 6.27 -7.75
N LEU A 14 -4.71 6.98 -6.65
CA LEU A 14 -5.99 7.04 -5.95
C LEU A 14 -6.92 8.00 -6.69
N SER A 15 -8.13 7.55 -7.00
CA SER A 15 -9.15 8.38 -7.65
C SER A 15 -9.71 9.48 -6.74
N ALA A 16 -9.47 9.38 -5.43
CA ALA A 16 -9.91 10.36 -4.43
C ALA A 16 -8.78 10.67 -3.44
N ASP A 17 -8.70 11.92 -3.01
CA ASP A 17 -7.80 12.36 -1.94
C ASP A 17 -8.29 11.75 -0.62
N LEU A 18 -7.63 10.67 -0.18
CA LEU A 18 -7.98 9.97 1.05
C LEU A 18 -7.07 10.38 2.20
N SER A 19 -7.59 10.34 3.43
CA SER A 19 -6.79 10.58 4.62
C SER A 19 -5.80 9.43 4.84
N PRO A 20 -4.56 9.70 5.29
CA PRO A 20 -3.55 8.66 5.54
C PRO A 20 -4.03 7.54 6.47
N GLN A 21 -4.82 7.92 7.48
CA GLN A 21 -5.37 7.01 8.48
C GLN A 21 -6.43 6.07 7.87
N ASP A 22 -7.30 6.61 7.01
CA ASP A 22 -8.32 5.83 6.31
C ASP A 22 -7.69 4.88 5.30
N VAL A 23 -6.66 5.33 4.57
CA VAL A 23 -5.93 4.46 3.64
C VAL A 23 -5.19 3.37 4.39
N GLN A 24 -4.54 3.64 5.54
CA GLN A 24 -3.91 2.57 6.31
C GLN A 24 -4.91 1.55 6.85
N LYS A 25 -6.06 2.01 7.38
CA LYS A 25 -7.11 1.12 7.87
C LYS A 25 -7.75 0.28 6.77
N ASN A 26 -7.90 0.84 5.58
CA ASN A 26 -8.59 0.22 4.45
C ASN A 26 -7.65 -0.21 3.32
N LEU A 27 -6.33 -0.27 3.55
CA LEU A 27 -5.32 -0.48 2.52
C LEU A 27 -5.59 -1.77 1.73
N ILE A 28 -5.85 -2.86 2.44
CA ILE A 28 -6.14 -4.18 1.85
C ILE A 28 -7.43 -4.12 1.04
N SER A 29 -8.48 -3.45 1.56
CA SER A 29 -9.76 -3.32 0.84
C SER A 29 -9.60 -2.52 -0.46
N ILE A 30 -8.86 -1.42 -0.42
CA ILE A 30 -8.55 -0.60 -1.60
C ILE A 30 -7.73 -1.42 -2.60
N LEU A 31 -6.73 -2.16 -2.11
CA LEU A 31 -5.93 -3.05 -2.95
C LEU A 31 -6.78 -4.15 -3.57
N ARG A 32 -7.72 -4.76 -2.86
CA ARG A 32 -8.60 -5.79 -3.42
C ARG A 32 -9.48 -5.28 -4.57
N ASP A 33 -9.91 -4.02 -4.50
CA ASP A 33 -10.73 -3.39 -5.53
C ASP A 33 -9.92 -3.05 -6.79
N VAL A 34 -8.65 -2.63 -6.61
CA VAL A 34 -7.76 -2.22 -7.70
C VAL A 34 -6.98 -3.40 -8.30
N ASP A 35 -6.34 -4.20 -7.45
CA ASP A 35 -5.46 -5.32 -7.80
C ASP A 35 -5.53 -6.41 -6.70
N PRO A 36 -6.48 -7.36 -6.82
CA PRO A 36 -6.70 -8.39 -5.80
C PRO A 36 -5.51 -9.34 -5.62
N GLU A 37 -4.71 -9.57 -6.66
CA GLU A 37 -3.49 -10.37 -6.55
C GLU A 37 -2.47 -9.67 -5.64
N LEU A 38 -2.34 -8.36 -5.80
CA LEU A 38 -1.43 -7.54 -5.00
C LEU A 38 -1.90 -7.40 -3.55
N ALA A 39 -3.21 -7.38 -3.34
CA ALA A 39 -3.78 -7.46 -1.99
C ALA A 39 -3.44 -8.78 -1.31
N GLU A 40 -3.57 -9.92 -2.01
CA GLU A 40 -3.16 -11.22 -1.49
C GLU A 40 -1.65 -11.27 -1.20
N GLU A 41 -0.79 -10.69 -2.06
CA GLU A 41 0.64 -10.63 -1.79
C GLU A 41 0.98 -9.82 -0.53
N VAL A 42 0.31 -8.67 -0.33
CA VAL A 42 0.49 -7.83 0.87
C VAL A 42 -0.07 -8.50 2.12
N GLU A 43 -1.15 -9.27 2.01
CA GLU A 43 -1.76 -10.01 3.12
C GLU A 43 -0.92 -11.24 3.52
N LYS A 44 -0.29 -11.92 2.53
CA LYS A 44 0.55 -13.11 2.74
C LYS A 44 2.01 -12.79 3.09
N SER A 45 2.46 -11.55 2.91
CA SER A 45 3.84 -11.14 3.17
C SER A 45 3.90 -10.15 4.34
N GLU A 46 4.94 -10.24 5.18
CA GLU A 46 5.22 -9.13 6.09
C GLU A 46 5.55 -7.89 5.29
N CYS A 47 4.64 -6.92 5.30
CA CYS A 47 4.79 -5.65 4.61
C CYS A 47 4.80 -4.52 5.61
N ARG A 48 5.59 -3.48 5.32
CA ARG A 48 5.61 -2.25 6.08
C ARG A 48 4.99 -1.13 5.25
N VAL A 49 4.06 -0.42 5.88
CA VAL A 49 3.42 0.76 5.31
C VAL A 49 4.11 1.99 5.87
N LYS A 50 4.53 2.89 4.99
CA LYS A 50 5.17 4.16 5.33
C LYS A 50 4.45 5.29 4.59
N LEU A 51 4.19 6.39 5.30
CA LEU A 51 3.68 7.61 4.69
C LEU A 51 4.87 8.52 4.36
N GLU A 52 5.01 8.89 3.10
CA GLU A 52 6.01 9.85 2.61
C GLU A 52 5.24 11.02 1.98
N GLY A 53 4.90 12.02 2.81
CA GLY A 53 4.12 13.18 2.37
C GLY A 53 2.72 12.82 1.88
N GLU A 54 2.49 12.97 0.57
CA GLU A 54 1.21 12.67 -0.10
C GLU A 54 1.14 11.24 -0.69
N VAL A 55 2.15 10.42 -0.42
CA VAL A 55 2.28 9.07 -0.97
C VAL A 55 2.35 8.05 0.16
N ILE A 56 1.58 6.96 0.03
CA ILE A 56 1.73 5.79 0.90
C ILE A 56 2.59 4.76 0.17
N VAL A 57 3.68 4.36 0.80
CA VAL A 57 4.61 3.36 0.30
C VAL A 57 4.45 2.09 1.12
N VAL A 58 4.17 0.99 0.44
CA VAL A 58 4.06 -0.35 1.01
C VAL A 58 5.18 -1.18 0.40
N TYR A 59 6.10 -1.63 1.24
CA TYR A 59 7.21 -2.47 0.83
C TYR A 59 7.21 -3.76 1.63
N ARG A 60 7.61 -4.85 0.97
CA ARG A 60 7.89 -6.13 1.64
C ARG A 60 9.02 -5.89 2.63
N LEU A 61 8.82 -6.29 3.89
CA LEU A 61 9.91 -6.54 4.82
C LEU A 61 10.59 -7.82 4.34
N GLY A 62 11.48 -7.66 3.36
CA GLY A 62 12.40 -8.73 3.01
C GLY A 62 13.20 -9.07 4.26
N ALA A 63 13.22 -10.36 4.62
CA ALA A 63 14.21 -10.87 5.56
C ALA A 63 15.57 -10.32 5.16
N VAL A 64 16.28 -9.76 6.13
CA VAL A 64 17.67 -9.34 5.97
C VAL A 64 18.42 -10.56 5.43
N PHE A 65 18.86 -10.48 4.17
CA PHE A 65 19.83 -11.43 3.65
C PHE A 65 21.12 -11.19 4.43
N GLY A 66 21.40 -12.05 5.41
CA GLY A 66 22.72 -12.23 6.02
C GLY A 66 23.58 -13.13 5.15
#